data_AF-A0A8I2YZT8-F1
#
_entry.id   AF-A0A8I2YZT8-F1
#
_cell.length_a   1.000
_cell.length_b   1.000
_cell.length_c   1.000
_cell.angle_alpha   90.00
_cell.angle_beta   90.00
_cell.angle_gamma   90.00
#
_symmetry.space_group_name_H-M   'P 1'
#
loop_
_entity.id
_entity.type
_entity.pdbx_description
1 polymer ?
#
loop_
_entity_poly.entity_id
_entity_poly.type
_entity_poly.pdbx_seq_one_letter_code
_entity_poly.pdbx_strand_id
1 'polypeptide(L)'
;MDDGPIRSLDLWQLGGYNAAASWLIMVWEGIITLGDEVEYIWPMPNTAYLKWLYFFGKYFGLTFQTAMFGVQVGYLAKHPISLHACQTFRLIEMIASTMLMLCFDAVLLLRIYALYGFYTRSSAIGTFGVFIEFVSTIVAAVLTIPETLYDSRCTMVRVSKMILIFVVGTFISQAILLWLAYRRREHAVRARSTIACVTIRDGMLVFVCFACKRSNSYAY
;
A
#
# COMPACT_ATOMS: atom_id res chain seq x y z
N MET A 1 -18.64 -25.53 -23.21
CA MET A 1 -17.63 -25.18 -22.18
C MET A 1 -17.97 -23.78 -21.71
N ASP A 2 -18.94 -23.71 -20.79
CA ASP A 2 -19.55 -22.49 -20.24
C ASP A 2 -19.32 -22.48 -18.72
N ASP A 3 -18.06 -22.57 -18.31
CA ASP A 3 -17.66 -22.50 -16.88
C ASP A 3 -17.47 -21.04 -16.40
N GLY A 4 -17.77 -20.06 -17.27
CA GLY A 4 -17.58 -18.63 -17.02
C GLY A 4 -18.42 -18.01 -15.91
N PRO A 5 -19.75 -18.27 -15.81
CA PRO A 5 -20.59 -17.55 -14.85
C PRO A 5 -20.34 -17.99 -13.40
N ILE A 6 -20.10 -19.28 -13.15
CA ILE A 6 -19.85 -19.82 -11.80
C ILE A 6 -18.53 -19.28 -11.25
N ARG A 7 -17.46 -19.33 -12.06
CA ARG A 7 -16.14 -18.83 -11.67
C ARG A 7 -16.11 -17.32 -11.41
N SER A 8 -16.95 -16.56 -12.13
CA SER A 8 -17.09 -15.12 -11.86
C SER A 8 -17.73 -14.85 -10.50
N LEU A 9 -18.74 -15.63 -10.11
CA LEU A 9 -19.47 -15.45 -8.85
C LEU A 9 -18.57 -15.70 -7.63
N ASP A 10 -17.74 -16.75 -7.69
CA ASP A 10 -16.80 -17.11 -6.62
C ASP A 10 -15.74 -16.01 -6.40
N LEU A 11 -15.23 -15.44 -7.49
CA LEU A 11 -14.25 -14.34 -7.43
C LEU A 11 -14.83 -13.07 -6.78
N TRP A 12 -16.11 -12.81 -7.00
CA TRP A 12 -16.82 -11.68 -6.41
C TRP A 12 -17.03 -11.84 -4.91
N GLN A 13 -17.49 -13.03 -4.49
CA GLN A 13 -17.64 -13.35 -3.07
C GLN A 13 -16.29 -13.26 -2.35
N LEU A 14 -15.24 -13.84 -2.94
CA LEU A 14 -13.89 -13.78 -2.40
C LEU A 14 -13.38 -12.33 -2.27
N GLY A 15 -13.66 -11.47 -3.25
CA GLY A 15 -13.31 -10.05 -3.21
C GLY A 15 -13.96 -9.31 -2.04
N GLY A 16 -15.26 -9.54 -1.81
CA GLY A 16 -16.01 -8.94 -0.70
C GLY A 16 -15.48 -9.38 0.67
N TYR A 17 -15.23 -10.69 0.85
CA TYR A 17 -14.67 -11.23 2.10
C TYR A 17 -13.27 -10.67 2.37
N ASN A 18 -12.41 -10.57 1.36
CA ASN A 18 -11.07 -10.01 1.51
C ASN A 18 -11.12 -8.53 1.89
N ALA A 19 -12.01 -7.74 1.28
CA ALA A 19 -12.17 -6.33 1.60
C ALA A 19 -12.67 -6.13 3.05
N ALA A 20 -13.65 -6.94 3.47
CA ALA A 20 -14.16 -6.91 4.84
C ALA A 20 -13.10 -7.34 5.87
N ALA A 21 -12.38 -8.43 5.60
CA ALA A 21 -11.30 -8.89 6.48
C ALA A 21 -10.17 -7.86 6.59
N SER A 22 -9.74 -7.29 5.46
CA SER A 22 -8.73 -6.22 5.43
C SER A 22 -9.17 -5.00 6.25
N TRP A 23 -10.42 -4.55 6.06
CA TRP A 23 -10.98 -3.44 6.83
C TRP A 23 -11.04 -3.73 8.33
N LEU A 24 -11.52 -4.90 8.73
CA LEU A 24 -11.57 -5.32 10.13
C LEU A 24 -10.18 -5.36 10.77
N ILE A 25 -9.19 -5.91 10.07
CA ILE A 25 -7.80 -5.95 10.55
C ILE A 25 -7.25 -4.53 10.71
N MET A 26 -7.48 -3.63 9.74
CA MET A 26 -7.03 -2.24 9.85
C MET A 26 -7.67 -1.49 11.03
N VAL A 27 -8.97 -1.69 11.25
CA VAL A 27 -9.69 -1.08 12.40
C VAL A 27 -9.17 -1.67 13.71
N TRP A 28 -9.00 -2.99 13.78
CA TRP A 28 -8.47 -3.68 14.94
C TRP A 28 -7.07 -3.19 15.32
N GLU A 29 -6.13 -3.20 14.36
CA GLU A 29 -4.78 -2.66 14.55
C GLU A 29 -4.82 -1.18 14.95
N GLY A 30 -5.78 -0.43 14.38
CA GLY A 30 -6.07 0.95 14.74
C GLY A 30 -6.36 1.14 16.23
N ILE A 31 -7.25 0.32 16.78
CA ILE A 31 -7.71 0.39 18.17
C ILE A 31 -6.60 -0.04 19.14
N ILE A 32 -5.92 -1.16 18.88
CA ILE A 32 -4.92 -1.69 19.82
C ILE A 32 -3.69 -0.77 19.94
N THR A 33 -3.33 -0.05 18.89
CA THR A 33 -2.18 0.86 18.89
C THR A 33 -2.53 2.27 19.38
N LEU A 34 -3.81 2.58 19.61
CA LEU A 34 -4.26 3.90 20.04
C LEU A 34 -3.68 4.29 21.42
N GLY A 35 -3.54 3.33 22.34
CA GLY A 35 -2.95 3.57 23.66
C GLY A 35 -1.51 4.06 23.55
N ASP A 36 -0.69 3.33 22.79
CA ASP A 36 0.71 3.70 22.53
C ASP A 36 0.80 5.04 21.77
N GLU A 37 -0.13 5.34 20.86
CA GLU A 37 -0.13 6.62 20.16
C GLU A 37 -0.33 7.82 21.08
N VAL A 38 -1.31 7.72 21.97
CA VAL A 38 -1.64 8.80 22.91
C VAL A 38 -0.46 9.04 23.86
N GLU A 39 0.25 7.97 24.26
CA GLU A 39 1.42 8.09 25.13
C GLU A 39 2.66 8.62 24.40
N TYR A 40 2.96 8.14 23.18
CA TYR A 40 4.25 8.40 22.52
C TYR A 40 4.20 9.44 21.39
N ILE A 41 3.09 9.57 20.67
CA ILE A 41 3.00 10.37 19.44
C ILE A 41 2.29 11.70 19.67
N TRP A 42 1.23 11.70 20.50
CA TRP A 42 0.49 12.92 20.82
C TRP A 42 1.33 14.01 21.50
N PRO A 43 2.22 13.70 22.47
CA PRO A 43 3.06 14.71 23.09
C PRO A 43 4.19 15.23 22.19
N MET A 44 4.42 14.65 21.01
CA MET A 44 5.42 15.18 20.08
C MET A 44 5.06 16.60 19.63
N PRO A 45 6.05 17.49 19.48
CA PRO A 45 5.81 18.86 19.03
C PRO A 45 5.17 18.88 17.64
N ASN A 46 4.25 19.83 17.41
CA ASN A 46 3.53 19.96 16.14
C ASN A 46 4.43 20.37 14.95
N THR A 47 5.69 20.74 15.21
CA THR A 47 6.71 21.03 14.20
C THR A 47 7.38 19.77 13.65
N ALA A 48 7.18 18.59 14.25
CA ALA A 48 7.78 17.35 13.80
C ALA A 48 7.08 16.80 12.55
N TYR A 49 7.75 16.81 11.39
CA TYR A 49 7.24 16.23 10.14
C TYR A 49 6.83 14.75 10.28
N LEU A 50 7.55 13.98 11.10
CA LEU A 50 7.25 12.57 11.36
C LEU A 50 5.86 12.37 12.00
N LYS A 51 5.40 13.32 12.83
CA LYS A 51 4.06 13.28 13.43
C LYS A 51 3.00 13.34 12.34
N TRP A 52 3.10 14.32 11.45
CA TRP A 52 2.14 14.51 10.35
C TRP A 52 2.17 13.37 9.35
N LEU A 53 3.34 12.83 9.00
CA LEU A 53 3.43 11.65 8.13
C LEU A 53 2.79 10.42 8.76
N TYR A 54 2.99 10.22 10.07
CA TYR A 54 2.34 9.13 10.78
C TYR A 54 0.82 9.29 10.78
N PHE A 55 0.30 10.46 11.16
CA PHE A 55 -1.12 10.75 11.14
C PHE A 55 -1.72 10.62 9.74
N PHE A 56 -1.02 11.13 8.72
CA PHE A 56 -1.45 10.98 7.34
C PHE A 56 -1.52 9.49 6.97
N GLY A 57 -0.41 8.75 7.01
CA GLY A 57 -0.39 7.34 6.59
C GLY A 57 -1.45 6.48 7.28
N LYS A 58 -1.64 6.67 8.59
CA LYS A 58 -2.61 5.87 9.36
C LYS A 58 -4.06 6.31 9.15
N TYR A 59 -4.37 7.58 9.42
CA TYR A 59 -5.75 8.04 9.44
C TYR A 59 -6.29 8.26 8.02
N PHE A 60 -5.47 8.72 7.09
CA PHE A 60 -5.86 8.77 5.67
C PHE A 60 -6.15 7.36 5.15
N GLY A 61 -5.26 6.40 5.41
CA GLY A 61 -5.46 5.01 5.00
C GLY A 61 -6.75 4.41 5.55
N LEU A 62 -6.99 4.58 6.86
CA LEU A 62 -8.18 4.05 7.52
C LEU A 62 -9.48 4.70 7.02
N THR A 63 -9.50 6.04 6.89
CA THR A 63 -10.68 6.78 6.42
C THR A 63 -10.98 6.46 4.96
N PHE A 64 -9.95 6.43 4.10
CA PHE A 64 -10.09 6.09 2.70
C PHE A 64 -10.56 4.65 2.51
N GLN A 65 -9.95 3.67 3.19
CA GLN A 65 -10.38 2.27 3.12
C GLN A 65 -11.82 2.09 3.59
N THR A 66 -12.23 2.79 4.65
CA THR A 66 -13.61 2.76 5.16
C THR A 66 -14.60 3.35 4.14
N ALA A 67 -14.24 4.48 3.52
CA ALA A 67 -15.05 5.10 2.47
C ALA A 67 -15.19 4.18 1.25
N MET A 68 -14.08 3.57 0.80
CA MET A 68 -14.08 2.64 -0.33
C MET A 68 -14.92 1.40 -0.03
N PHE A 69 -14.81 0.82 1.17
CA PHE A 69 -15.64 -0.30 1.59
C PHE A 69 -17.14 0.06 1.59
N GLY A 70 -17.50 1.24 2.10
CA GLY A 70 -18.88 1.74 2.06
C GLY A 70 -19.42 1.90 0.63
N VAL A 71 -18.61 2.44 -0.29
CA VAL A 71 -18.97 2.58 -1.70
C VAL A 71 -19.13 1.21 -2.37
N GLN A 72 -18.26 0.25 -2.06
CA GLN A 72 -18.34 -1.11 -2.59
C GLN A 72 -19.62 -1.84 -2.14
N VAL A 73 -19.93 -1.79 -0.85
CA VAL A 73 -21.11 -2.48 -0.29
C VAL A 73 -22.42 -1.76 -0.66
N GLY A 74 -22.42 -0.43 -0.70
CA GLY A 74 -23.64 0.35 -0.88
C GLY A 74 -23.96 0.72 -2.33
N TYR A 75 -23.00 1.34 -3.02
CA TYR A 75 -23.20 1.92 -4.36
C TYR A 75 -22.90 0.91 -5.46
N LEU A 76 -21.78 0.20 -5.36
CA LEU A 76 -21.36 -0.76 -6.38
C LEU A 76 -22.20 -2.04 -6.41
N ALA A 77 -22.94 -2.33 -5.33
CA ALA A 77 -23.87 -3.46 -5.25
C ALA A 77 -25.17 -3.25 -6.05
N LYS A 78 -25.50 -2.02 -6.47
CA LYS A 78 -26.73 -1.71 -7.22
C LYS A 78 -26.48 -1.76 -8.74
N HIS A 79 -27.23 -2.60 -9.46
CA HIS A 79 -27.16 -2.75 -10.92
C HIS A 79 -27.94 -1.65 -11.69
N PRO A 80 -27.56 -1.30 -12.94
CA PRO A 80 -26.23 -1.32 -13.58
C PRO A 80 -25.52 0.04 -13.44
N ILE A 81 -24.19 0.02 -13.37
CA ILE A 81 -23.35 1.21 -13.11
C ILE A 81 -22.69 1.67 -14.40
N SER A 82 -22.56 2.99 -14.57
CA SER A 82 -21.90 3.56 -15.73
C SER A 82 -20.40 3.24 -15.75
N LEU A 83 -19.86 2.96 -16.94
CA LEU A 83 -18.44 2.70 -17.16
C LEU A 83 -17.56 3.85 -16.63
N HIS A 84 -18.01 5.09 -16.80
CA HIS A 84 -17.31 6.26 -16.30
C HIS A 84 -17.20 6.29 -14.77
N ALA A 85 -18.28 5.97 -14.04
CA ALA A 85 -18.23 5.92 -12.58
C ALA A 85 -17.22 4.86 -12.08
N CYS A 86 -17.13 3.75 -12.81
CA CYS A 86 -16.18 2.69 -12.56
C CYS A 86 -14.72 3.13 -12.71
N GLN A 87 -14.41 3.79 -13.84
CA GLN A 87 -13.09 4.33 -14.14
C GLN A 87 -12.68 5.38 -13.09
N THR A 88 -13.60 6.28 -12.73
CA THR A 88 -13.35 7.29 -11.69
C THR A 88 -13.07 6.64 -10.34
N PHE A 89 -13.85 5.63 -9.95
CA PHE A 89 -13.63 4.90 -8.70
C PHE A 89 -12.23 4.28 -8.63
N ARG A 90 -11.82 3.58 -9.70
CA ARG A 90 -10.49 2.96 -9.79
C ARG A 90 -9.35 3.97 -9.84
N LEU A 91 -9.56 5.10 -10.50
CA LEU A 91 -8.59 6.19 -10.51
C LEU A 91 -8.38 6.76 -9.10
N ILE A 92 -9.46 6.97 -8.35
CA ILE A 92 -9.40 7.47 -6.96
C ILE A 92 -8.64 6.48 -6.06
N GLU A 93 -8.94 5.18 -6.18
CA GLU A 93 -8.23 4.11 -5.45
C GLU A 93 -6.73 4.13 -5.75
N MET A 94 -6.35 4.25 -7.02
CA MET A 94 -4.96 4.30 -7.46
C MET A 94 -4.23 5.55 -6.95
N ILE A 95 -4.88 6.71 -6.97
CA ILE A 95 -4.30 7.96 -6.45
C ILE A 95 -4.05 7.83 -4.95
N ALA A 96 -5.03 7.34 -4.19
CA ALA A 96 -4.90 7.18 -2.75
C ALA A 96 -3.83 6.15 -2.37
N SER A 97 -3.74 5.02 -3.08
CA SER A 97 -2.68 4.03 -2.85
C SER A 97 -1.30 4.61 -3.15
N THR A 98 -1.17 5.42 -4.20
CA THR A 98 0.09 6.09 -4.55
C THR A 98 0.50 7.10 -3.48
N MET A 99 -0.46 7.86 -2.93
CA MET A 99 -0.19 8.79 -1.82
C MET A 99 0.28 8.06 -0.56
N LEU A 100 -0.33 6.93 -0.21
CA LEU A 100 0.09 6.11 0.92
C LEU A 100 1.48 5.50 0.70
N MET A 101 1.75 5.03 -0.52
CA MET A 101 3.06 4.50 -0.92
C MET A 101 4.15 5.57 -0.81
N LEU A 102 3.91 6.77 -1.32
CA LEU A 102 4.81 7.92 -1.13
C LEU A 102 5.03 8.28 0.34
N CYS A 103 3.99 8.20 1.17
CA CYS A 103 4.11 8.42 2.60
C CYS A 103 5.03 7.38 3.25
N PHE A 104 4.90 6.10 2.86
CA PHE A 104 5.75 5.03 3.34
C PHE A 104 7.21 5.23 2.93
N ASP A 105 7.45 5.57 1.66
CA ASP A 105 8.78 5.87 1.13
C ASP A 105 9.40 7.08 1.82
N ALA A 106 8.61 8.13 2.08
CA ALA A 106 9.06 9.30 2.82
C ALA A 106 9.48 8.94 4.25
N VAL A 107 8.74 8.07 4.95
CA VAL A 107 9.11 7.59 6.28
C VAL A 107 10.40 6.77 6.24
N LEU A 108 10.58 5.90 5.24
CA LEU A 108 11.82 5.13 5.07
C LEU A 108 13.01 6.04 4.75
N LEU A 109 12.84 7.00 3.84
CA LEU A 109 13.86 7.98 3.52
C LEU A 109 14.22 8.82 4.73
N LEU A 110 13.26 9.35 5.48
CA LEU A 110 13.53 10.12 6.69
C LEU A 110 14.35 9.33 7.71
N ARG A 111 14.09 8.03 7.85
CA ARG A 111 14.90 7.14 8.69
C ARG A 111 16.32 6.98 8.16
N ILE A 112 16.49 6.84 6.85
CA ILE A 112 17.81 6.80 6.20
C ILE A 112 18.55 8.13 6.40
N TYR A 113 17.88 9.27 6.21
CA TYR A 113 18.44 10.61 6.42
C TYR A 113 18.87 10.84 7.86
N ALA A 114 18.04 10.45 8.84
CA ALA A 114 18.37 10.57 10.25
C ALA A 114 19.59 9.70 10.64
N LEU A 115 19.77 8.56 9.96
CA LEU A 115 20.79 7.58 10.29
C LEU A 115 22.12 7.77 9.54
N TYR A 116 22.06 8.24 8.30
CA TYR A 116 23.22 8.47 7.45
C TYR A 116 23.64 9.95 7.38
N GLY A 117 22.83 10.86 7.93
CA GLY A 117 23.06 12.30 7.81
C GLY A 117 22.78 12.82 6.40
N PHE A 118 22.63 14.15 6.29
CA PHE A 118 22.17 14.83 5.07
C PHE A 118 23.04 14.65 3.81
N TYR A 119 24.33 14.32 3.94
CA TYR A 119 25.30 14.41 2.83
C TYR A 119 25.88 13.07 2.36
N THR A 120 25.27 11.96 2.73
CA THR A 120 25.78 10.65 2.29
C THR A 120 25.19 10.26 0.95
N ARG A 121 26.05 9.68 0.09
CA ARG A 121 25.67 9.11 -1.21
C ARG A 121 24.47 8.16 -1.11
N SER A 122 24.36 7.40 -0.02
CA SER A 122 23.25 6.49 0.23
C SER A 122 21.88 7.18 0.29
N SER A 123 21.79 8.38 0.88
CA SER A 123 20.54 9.12 0.95
C SER A 123 20.13 9.70 -0.39
N ALA A 124 21.11 10.16 -1.18
CA ALA A 124 20.85 10.63 -2.54
C ALA A 124 20.35 9.50 -3.46
N ILE A 125 20.93 8.30 -3.34
CA ILE A 125 20.49 7.11 -4.08
C ILE A 125 19.05 6.73 -3.71
N GLY A 126 18.71 6.74 -2.41
CA GLY A 126 17.35 6.47 -1.96
C GLY A 126 16.33 7.46 -2.52
N THR A 127 16.61 8.76 -2.40
CA THR A 127 15.71 9.83 -2.91
C THR A 127 15.55 9.75 -4.42
N PHE A 128 16.63 9.47 -5.16
CA PHE A 128 16.56 9.25 -6.61
C PHE A 128 15.73 8.00 -6.97
N GLY A 129 15.87 6.91 -6.20
CA GLY A 129 15.06 5.71 -6.36
C GLY A 129 13.56 5.97 -6.20
N VAL A 130 13.16 6.64 -5.13
CA VAL A 130 11.76 7.01 -4.88
C VAL A 130 11.22 7.95 -5.95
N PHE A 131 12.04 8.86 -6.46
CA PHE A 131 11.65 9.74 -7.57
C PHE A 131 11.38 8.94 -8.86
N ILE A 132 12.25 7.99 -9.22
CA ILE A 132 12.04 7.09 -10.37
C ILE A 132 10.78 6.26 -10.17
N GLU A 133 10.57 5.70 -8.98
CA GLU A 133 9.39 4.92 -8.66
C GLU A 133 8.11 5.74 -8.85
N PHE A 134 8.07 6.96 -8.33
CA PHE A 134 6.93 7.85 -8.49
C PHE A 134 6.65 8.19 -9.97
N VAL A 135 7.67 8.56 -10.74
CA VAL A 135 7.53 8.88 -12.17
C VAL A 135 7.07 7.65 -12.95
N SER A 136 7.65 6.48 -12.69
CA SER A 136 7.25 5.23 -13.35
C SER A 136 5.82 4.84 -13.01
N THR A 137 5.35 5.08 -11.78
CA THR A 137 3.96 4.87 -11.36
C THR A 137 2.99 5.72 -12.19
N ILE A 138 3.30 7.01 -12.35
CA ILE A 138 2.47 7.94 -13.13
C ILE A 138 2.43 7.51 -14.60
N VAL A 139 3.58 7.19 -15.18
CA VAL A 139 3.65 6.74 -16.58
C VAL A 139 2.86 5.45 -16.78
N ALA A 140 3.02 4.47 -15.89
CA ALA A 140 2.26 3.23 -15.93
C ALA A 140 0.75 3.47 -15.80
N ALA A 141 0.33 4.37 -14.90
CA ALA A 141 -1.08 4.73 -14.74
C ALA A 141 -1.65 5.35 -16.03
N VAL A 142 -0.99 6.36 -16.59
CA VAL A 142 -1.44 7.06 -17.81
C VAL A 142 -1.55 6.12 -19.01
N LEU A 143 -0.58 5.21 -19.18
CA LEU A 143 -0.59 4.25 -20.28
C LEU A 143 -1.63 3.14 -20.09
N THR A 144 -1.92 2.76 -18.85
CA THR A 144 -2.78 1.59 -18.59
C THR A 144 -4.26 1.92 -18.49
N ILE A 145 -4.62 3.09 -17.95
CA ILE A 145 -6.03 3.52 -17.82
C ILE A 145 -6.83 3.42 -19.14
N PRO A 146 -6.34 3.92 -20.30
CA PRO A 146 -7.13 3.90 -21.53
C PRO A 146 -7.32 2.50 -22.12
N GLU A 147 -6.39 1.56 -21.88
CA GLU A 147 -6.44 0.21 -22.43
C GLU A 147 -7.25 -0.78 -21.57
N THR A 148 -7.55 -0.41 -20.32
CA THR A 148 -8.28 -1.30 -19.41
C THR A 148 -9.77 -1.40 -19.75
N LEU A 149 -10.20 -2.60 -20.19
CA LEU A 149 -11.61 -2.96 -20.32
C LEU A 149 -12.16 -3.36 -18.94
N TYR A 150 -13.17 -2.62 -18.48
CA TYR A 150 -13.90 -2.90 -17.25
C TYR A 150 -15.22 -3.63 -17.56
N ASP A 151 -15.52 -4.65 -16.77
CA ASP A 151 -16.82 -5.33 -16.84
C ASP A 151 -17.92 -4.49 -16.15
N SER A 152 -19.19 -4.82 -16.37
CA SER A 152 -20.37 -4.18 -15.76
C SER A 152 -20.37 -4.21 -14.22
N ARG A 153 -19.50 -5.03 -13.64
CA ARG A 153 -19.29 -5.15 -12.20
C ARG A 153 -18.05 -4.42 -11.70
N CYS A 154 -17.35 -3.62 -12.52
CA CYS A 154 -16.13 -2.92 -12.08
C CYS A 154 -14.92 -3.78 -11.72
N THR A 155 -14.84 -4.96 -12.32
CA THR A 155 -13.64 -5.79 -12.32
C THR A 155 -12.81 -5.57 -13.57
N MET A 156 -11.48 -5.51 -13.40
CA MET A 156 -10.55 -5.57 -14.52
C MET A 156 -10.62 -6.97 -15.14
N VAL A 157 -11.02 -7.06 -16.41
CA VAL A 157 -11.13 -8.35 -17.12
C VAL A 157 -9.76 -8.87 -17.53
N ARG A 158 -8.82 -7.98 -17.81
CA ARG A 158 -7.47 -8.34 -18.25
C ARG A 158 -6.44 -7.44 -17.58
N VAL A 159 -5.54 -8.05 -16.81
CA VAL A 159 -4.36 -7.39 -16.25
C VAL A 159 -3.32 -7.27 -17.37
N SER A 160 -2.90 -6.04 -17.69
CA SER A 160 -1.81 -5.83 -18.65
C SER A 160 -0.49 -6.32 -18.06
N LYS A 161 0.36 -6.95 -18.89
CA LYS A 161 1.71 -7.38 -18.48
C LYS A 161 2.54 -6.23 -17.92
N MET A 162 2.28 -5.00 -18.39
CA MET A 162 2.93 -3.78 -17.88
C MET A 162 2.66 -3.55 -16.39
N ILE A 163 1.41 -3.75 -15.93
CA ILE A 163 1.05 -3.62 -14.51
C ILE A 163 1.86 -4.62 -13.68
N LEU A 164 1.99 -5.86 -14.14
CA LEU A 164 2.69 -6.90 -13.40
C LEU A 164 4.18 -6.59 -13.28
N ILE A 165 4.83 -6.14 -14.38
CA ILE A 165 6.23 -5.72 -14.35
C ILE A 165 6.42 -4.54 -13.39
N PHE A 166 5.53 -3.55 -13.45
CA PHE A 166 5.56 -2.38 -12.58
C PHE A 166 5.42 -2.78 -11.10
N VAL A 167 4.40 -3.58 -10.75
CA VAL A 167 4.18 -4.06 -9.37
C VAL A 167 5.40 -4.80 -8.84
N VAL A 168 5.99 -5.70 -9.65
CA VAL A 168 7.22 -6.42 -9.25
C VAL A 168 8.38 -5.45 -9.05
N GLY A 169 8.55 -4.46 -9.92
CA GLY A 169 9.57 -3.42 -9.80
C GLY A 169 9.45 -2.62 -8.50
N THR A 170 8.24 -2.13 -8.20
CA THR A 170 7.90 -1.45 -6.95
C THR A 170 8.14 -2.32 -5.72
N PHE A 171 7.80 -3.61 -5.78
CA PHE A 171 8.09 -4.53 -4.67
C PHE A 171 9.60 -4.68 -4.41
N ILE A 172 10.40 -4.73 -5.48
CA ILE A 172 11.86 -4.83 -5.38
C ILE A 172 12.46 -3.53 -4.83
N SER A 173 12.03 -2.36 -5.31
CA SER A 173 12.53 -1.08 -4.81
C SER A 173 12.21 -0.91 -3.33
N GLN A 174 10.98 -1.21 -2.91
CA GLN A 174 10.58 -1.17 -1.50
C GLN A 174 11.35 -2.17 -0.64
N ALA A 175 11.59 -3.39 -1.15
CA ALA A 175 12.41 -4.38 -0.44
C ALA A 175 13.84 -3.88 -0.23
N ILE A 176 14.43 -3.22 -1.23
CA ILE A 176 15.78 -2.63 -1.13
C ILE A 176 15.81 -1.50 -0.11
N LEU A 177 14.83 -0.58 -0.14
CA LEU A 177 14.75 0.52 0.83
C LEU A 177 14.55 0.00 2.26
N LEU A 178 13.68 -0.98 2.44
CA LEU A 178 13.47 -1.66 3.72
C LEU A 178 14.73 -2.37 4.21
N TRP A 179 15.41 -3.09 3.32
CA TRP A 179 16.65 -3.77 3.66
C TRP A 179 17.74 -2.78 4.07
N LEU A 180 17.91 -1.66 3.35
CA LEU A 180 18.85 -0.61 3.71
C LEU A 180 18.51 0.02 5.07
N ALA A 181 17.24 0.30 5.33
CA ALA A 181 16.77 0.82 6.61
C ALA A 181 17.00 -0.18 7.76
N TYR A 182 16.75 -1.47 7.51
CA TYR A 182 16.90 -2.54 8.51
C TYR A 182 18.37 -2.83 8.83
N ARG A 183 19.21 -3.05 7.81
CA ARG A 183 20.59 -3.48 8.00
C ARG A 183 21.40 -2.48 8.81
N ARG A 184 21.10 -1.19 8.66
CA ARG A 184 21.75 -0.14 9.42
C ARG A 184 21.12 0.08 10.79
N ARG A 185 19.84 -0.28 10.97
CA ARG A 185 19.20 -0.35 12.31
C ARG A 185 19.97 -1.31 13.21
N GLU A 186 20.37 -2.49 12.75
CA GLU A 186 21.19 -3.42 13.56
C GLU A 186 22.50 -2.77 14.06
N HIS A 187 23.14 -1.93 13.25
CA HIS A 187 24.30 -1.16 13.66
C HIS A 187 23.98 0.00 14.63
N ALA A 188 22.75 0.52 14.61
CA ALA A 188 22.30 1.65 15.43
C ALA A 188 21.42 1.26 16.64
N VAL A 189 21.08 -0.03 16.81
CA VAL A 189 20.24 -0.62 17.88
C VAL A 189 20.85 -0.47 19.29
N ARG A 190 21.95 0.27 19.44
CA ARG A 190 22.29 0.87 20.73
C ARG A 190 21.34 2.01 21.15
N ALA A 191 20.49 2.52 20.25
CA ALA A 191 19.52 3.58 20.55
C ALA A 191 18.06 3.16 20.25
N ARG A 192 17.23 3.17 21.29
CA ARG A 192 15.81 2.76 21.31
C ARG A 192 14.95 3.57 20.32
N SER A 193 14.29 2.89 19.38
CA SER A 193 13.17 3.47 18.62
C SER A 193 12.09 2.40 18.40
N THR A 194 10.99 2.55 19.15
CA THR A 194 9.81 1.66 19.22
C THR A 194 8.92 1.82 17.97
N ILE A 195 8.81 3.04 17.46
CA ILE A 195 7.99 3.40 16.28
C ILE A 195 8.49 2.68 15.01
N ALA A 196 9.78 2.34 14.94
CA ALA A 196 10.35 1.61 13.82
C ALA A 196 9.92 0.15 13.73
N CYS A 197 9.53 -0.47 14.85
CA CYS A 197 9.12 -1.88 14.85
C CYS A 197 7.77 -2.09 14.16
N VAL A 198 6.82 -1.17 14.39
CA VAL A 198 5.45 -1.26 13.86
C VAL A 198 5.46 -1.18 12.33
N THR A 199 6.10 -0.17 11.74
CA THR A 199 6.15 -0.02 10.27
C THR A 199 6.88 -1.17 9.56
N ILE A 200 7.91 -1.74 10.20
CA ILE A 200 8.68 -2.86 9.64
C ILE A 200 7.88 -4.17 9.75
N ARG A 201 7.13 -4.37 10.83
CA ARG A 201 6.22 -5.50 10.99
C ARG A 201 5.18 -5.53 9.88
N ASP A 202 4.57 -4.38 9.59
CA ASP A 202 3.50 -4.27 8.59
C ASP A 202 4.03 -4.52 7.17
N GLY A 203 5.21 -3.98 6.84
CA GLY A 203 5.89 -4.27 5.57
C GLY A 203 6.28 -5.75 5.44
N MET A 204 6.94 -6.31 6.46
CA MET A 204 7.44 -7.71 6.43
C MET A 204 6.31 -8.74 6.38
N LEU A 205 5.18 -8.51 7.04
CA LEU A 205 4.02 -9.42 6.98
C LEU A 205 3.51 -9.58 5.55
N VAL A 206 3.45 -8.48 4.77
CA VAL A 206 3.05 -8.53 3.37
C VAL A 206 4.05 -9.34 2.53
N PHE A 207 5.36 -9.12 2.72
CA PHE A 207 6.40 -9.90 2.02
C PHE A 207 6.34 -11.39 2.34
N VAL A 208 6.15 -11.75 3.61
CA VAL A 208 6.04 -13.15 4.05
C VAL A 208 4.78 -13.81 3.48
N CYS A 209 3.64 -13.12 3.46
CA CYS A 209 2.42 -13.63 2.85
C CYS A 209 2.57 -13.88 1.34
N PHE A 210 3.22 -12.97 0.61
CA PHE A 210 3.48 -13.16 -0.82
C PHE A 210 4.45 -14.32 -1.10
N ALA A 211 5.52 -14.46 -0.31
CA ALA A 211 6.46 -15.56 -0.43
C ALA A 211 5.79 -16.91 -0.13
N CYS A 212 4.95 -16.97 0.90
CA CYS A 212 4.24 -18.18 1.30
C CYS A 212 3.20 -18.63 0.26
N LYS A 213 2.46 -17.68 -0.34
CA LYS A 213 1.51 -17.97 -1.43
C LYS A 213 2.21 -18.54 -2.66
N ARG A 214 3.44 -18.10 -2.97
CA ARG A 214 4.22 -18.60 -4.11
C ARG A 214 4.76 -20.02 -3.88
N SER A 215 5.08 -20.40 -2.64
CA SER A 215 5.52 -21.77 -2.31
C SER A 215 4.42 -22.82 -2.55
N ASN A 216 3.15 -22.46 -2.34
CA ASN A 216 2.02 -23.38 -2.57
C ASN A 216 1.69 -23.60 -4.06
N SER A 217 2.14 -22.73 -4.96
CA SER A 217 1.95 -22.90 -6.41
C SER A 217 3.01 -23.79 -7.09
N TYR A 218 4.06 -24.20 -6.38
CA TYR A 218 5.05 -25.16 -6.87
C TYR A 218 4.85 -26.58 -6.29
N ALA A 219 3.79 -26.78 -5.51
CA ALA A 219 3.45 -28.05 -4.86
C ALA A 219 2.36 -28.85 -5.60
N TYR A 220 1.98 -28.45 -6.82
CA TYR A 220 1.05 -29.17 -7.69
C TYR A 220 1.62 -29.30 -9.10
#